data_AF-A0A351KVS8-F1
#
_entry.id   AF-A0A351KVS8-F1
#
_cell.length_a   1.000
_cell.length_b   1.000
_cell.length_c   1.000
_cell.angle_alpha   90.00
_cell.angle_beta   90.00
_cell.angle_gamma   90.00
#
_symmetry.space_group_name_H-M   'P 1'
#
loop_
_entity.id
_entity.type
_entity.pdbx_description
1 polymer ?
#
loop_
_entity_poly.entity_id
_entity_poly.type
_entity_poly.pdbx_seq_one_letter_code
_entity_poly.pdbx_strand_id
1 'polypeptide(L)'
;RVPSHIYSRISPFSPEGRRWVGDLFEDVAKFASFDGILFHDDGILSDYEDVSPRALRFTQEVWGLPSDFKALHGTPKMRMAWARHKTELMTQYTDYLTERAKVFRPYLKTVRNLYALPVMQPESEEWYAQSLPAFLAHYDYVAIEAMPFMEKAEKPA
;
A
#
# COMPACT_ATOMS: atom_id res chain seq x y z
N ARG A 1 3.77 15.90 12.05
CA ARG A 1 4.65 16.09 10.86
C ARG A 1 4.67 14.76 10.14
N VAL A 2 3.99 14.65 8.99
CA VAL A 2 4.04 13.45 8.15
C VAL A 2 5.49 13.23 7.74
N PRO A 3 6.04 12.00 7.75
CA PRO A 3 7.35 11.76 7.16
C PRO A 3 7.27 12.19 5.69
N SER A 4 8.17 13.05 5.24
CA SER A 4 8.35 13.25 3.80
C SER A 4 8.80 11.91 3.24
N HIS A 5 7.89 11.10 2.71
CA HIS A 5 8.25 9.82 2.15
C HIS A 5 9.16 10.07 0.95
N ILE A 6 10.38 9.55 1.02
CA ILE A 6 11.51 9.85 0.12
C ILE A 6 11.31 9.20 -1.27
N TYR A 7 10.21 8.47 -1.45
CA TYR A 7 9.95 7.64 -2.62
C TYR A 7 9.23 8.40 -3.74
N SER A 8 9.78 8.30 -4.94
CA SER A 8 9.11 8.66 -6.19
C SER A 8 8.10 7.58 -6.56
N ARG A 9 6.88 7.67 -6.02
CA ARG A 9 5.81 6.67 -6.20
C ARG A 9 4.99 6.94 -7.47
N ILE A 10 4.73 5.90 -8.25
CA ILE A 10 3.74 5.94 -9.33
C ILE A 10 2.35 5.75 -8.72
N SER A 11 1.39 6.60 -9.09
CA SER A 11 0.02 6.49 -8.59
C SER A 11 -0.59 5.12 -8.93
N PRO A 12 -1.13 4.38 -7.93
CA PRO A 12 -1.81 3.12 -8.18
C PRO A 12 -3.12 3.30 -8.96
N PHE A 13 -3.59 4.54 -9.13
CA PHE A 13 -4.76 4.87 -9.93
C PHE A 13 -4.43 5.02 -11.43
N SER A 14 -3.15 5.11 -11.83
CA SER A 14 -2.75 5.16 -13.25
C SER A 14 -2.76 3.75 -13.88
N PRO A 15 -3.62 3.48 -14.88
CA PRO A 15 -3.61 2.21 -15.60
C PRO A 15 -2.29 1.95 -16.33
N GLU A 16 -1.67 3.01 -16.87
CA GLU A 16 -0.39 2.92 -17.55
C GLU A 16 0.71 2.55 -16.55
N GLY A 17 0.73 3.20 -15.39
CA GLY A 17 1.63 2.88 -14.28
C GLY A 17 1.48 1.44 -13.80
N ARG A 18 0.24 0.99 -13.54
CA ARG A 18 -0.03 -0.40 -13.14
C ARG A 18 0.42 -1.40 -14.20
N ARG A 19 0.23 -1.07 -15.48
CA ARG A 19 0.70 -1.92 -16.59
C ARG A 19 2.23 -2.03 -16.57
N TRP A 20 2.95 -0.92 -16.50
CA TRP A 20 4.42 -0.92 -16.52
C TRP A 20 5.02 -1.71 -15.36
N VAL A 21 4.51 -1.51 -14.14
CA VAL A 21 4.97 -2.27 -12.97
C VAL A 21 4.60 -3.75 -13.11
N GLY A 22 3.39 -4.07 -13.59
CA GLY A 22 3.01 -5.45 -13.86
C GLY A 22 3.89 -6.14 -14.90
N ASP A 23 4.29 -5.43 -15.96
CA ASP A 23 5.19 -5.94 -17.00
C ASP A 23 6.58 -6.23 -16.39
N LEU A 24 7.07 -5.37 -15.49
CA LEU A 24 8.32 -5.60 -14.77
C LEU A 24 8.27 -6.86 -13.89
N PHE A 25 7.20 -7.05 -13.11
CA PHE A 25 7.03 -8.23 -12.27
C PHE A 25 6.94 -9.51 -13.10
N GLU A 26 6.24 -9.44 -14.23
CA GLU A 26 6.13 -10.54 -15.19
C GLU A 26 7.50 -10.89 -15.80
N ASP A 27 8.29 -9.90 -16.21
CA ASP A 27 9.61 -10.11 -16.79
C ASP A 27 10.61 -10.70 -15.78
N VAL A 28 10.63 -10.19 -14.55
CA VAL A 28 11.46 -10.78 -13.48
C VAL A 28 11.06 -12.24 -13.26
N ALA A 29 9.77 -12.57 -13.19
CA ALA A 29 9.28 -13.93 -13.01
C ALA A 29 9.65 -14.87 -14.18
N LYS A 30 9.64 -14.36 -15.42
CA LYS A 30 10.07 -15.10 -16.62
C LYS A 30 11.56 -15.43 -16.60
N PHE A 31 12.40 -14.47 -16.24
CA PHE A 31 13.84 -14.54 -16.48
C PHE A 31 14.70 -14.89 -15.26
N ALA A 32 14.13 -14.87 -14.05
CA ALA A 32 14.82 -15.26 -12.82
C ALA A 32 14.07 -16.36 -12.06
N SER A 33 14.81 -17.20 -11.33
CA SER A 33 14.27 -18.23 -10.44
C SER A 33 14.36 -17.77 -8.98
N PHE A 34 13.23 -17.80 -8.27
CA PHE A 34 13.09 -17.38 -6.87
C PHE A 34 11.79 -17.94 -6.30
N ASP A 35 11.69 -18.00 -4.97
CA ASP A 35 10.58 -18.65 -4.27
C ASP A 35 9.53 -17.66 -3.72
N GLY A 36 9.82 -16.37 -3.73
CA GLY A 36 8.88 -15.38 -3.22
C GLY A 36 9.18 -13.94 -3.62
N ILE A 37 8.20 -13.08 -3.35
CA ILE A 37 8.23 -11.66 -3.62
C ILE A 37 8.07 -10.92 -2.29
N LEU A 38 9.02 -10.04 -1.99
CA LEU A 38 8.88 -9.04 -0.94
C LEU A 38 8.47 -7.71 -1.57
N PHE A 39 7.28 -7.24 -1.23
CA PHE A 39 6.82 -5.90 -1.58
C PHE A 39 7.41 -4.87 -0.60
N HIS A 40 8.04 -3.85 -1.18
CA HIS A 40 8.71 -2.77 -0.48
C HIS A 40 7.71 -1.94 0.35
N ASP A 41 8.23 -1.19 1.32
CA ASP A 41 7.46 -0.25 2.17
C ASP A 41 7.04 1.04 1.43
N ASP A 42 7.35 1.18 0.13
CA ASP A 42 6.93 2.33 -0.68
C ASP A 42 5.43 2.31 -1.03
N GLY A 43 4.79 1.16 -0.85
CA GLY A 43 3.35 0.95 -1.00
C GLY A 43 2.54 1.60 0.11
N ILE A 44 2.60 2.92 0.24
CA ILE A 44 1.89 3.74 1.22
C ILE A 44 1.20 4.92 0.56
N LEU A 45 0.12 5.40 1.16
CA LEU A 45 -0.56 6.63 0.78
C LEU A 45 -0.89 7.41 2.05
N SER A 46 -0.32 8.61 2.18
CA SER A 46 -0.61 9.47 3.32
C SER A 46 -2.07 9.90 3.35
N ASP A 47 -2.51 10.52 4.44
CA ASP A 47 -3.82 11.12 4.55
C ASP A 47 -4.00 12.25 3.52
N TYR A 48 -2.94 12.86 2.99
CA TYR A 48 -3.02 13.87 1.93
C TYR A 48 -2.93 13.30 0.50
N GLU A 49 -2.88 11.98 0.34
CA GLU A 49 -2.63 11.29 -0.93
C GLU A 49 -3.61 10.13 -1.16
N ASP A 50 -3.86 9.70 -2.40
CA ASP A 50 -3.57 10.40 -3.67
C ASP A 50 -4.76 11.33 -4.00
N VAL A 51 -4.47 12.56 -4.40
CA VAL A 51 -5.45 13.59 -4.77
C VAL A 51 -5.37 13.98 -6.24
N SER A 52 -4.71 13.16 -7.07
CA SER A 52 -4.73 13.31 -8.51
C SER A 52 -6.17 13.28 -9.05
N PRO A 53 -6.48 13.96 -10.17
CA PRO A 53 -7.84 13.96 -10.72
C PRO A 53 -8.40 12.57 -11.00
N ARG A 54 -7.52 11.60 -11.29
CA ARG A 54 -7.91 10.20 -11.53
C ARG A 54 -8.26 9.48 -10.22
N ALA A 55 -7.48 9.69 -9.15
CA ALA A 55 -7.77 9.14 -7.82
C ALA A 55 -9.09 9.66 -7.25
N LEU A 56 -9.35 10.97 -7.39
CA LEU A 56 -10.60 11.59 -6.92
C LEU A 56 -11.83 11.10 -7.69
N ARG A 57 -11.72 10.92 -9.02
CA ARG A 57 -12.79 10.29 -9.81
C ARG A 57 -13.05 8.85 -9.36
N PHE A 58 -12.00 8.06 -9.21
CA PHE A 58 -12.12 6.67 -8.74
C PHE A 58 -12.78 6.60 -7.35
N THR A 59 -12.38 7.50 -6.45
CA THR A 59 -12.97 7.64 -5.11
C THR A 59 -14.48 7.85 -5.15
N GLN A 60 -14.96 8.66 -6.09
CA GLN A 60 -16.40 8.89 -6.26
C GLN A 60 -17.11 7.76 -6.98
N GLU A 61 -16.58 7.32 -8.12
CA GLU A 61 -17.26 6.37 -9.00
C GLU A 61 -17.26 4.94 -8.44
N VAL A 62 -16.20 4.54 -7.74
CA VAL A 62 -16.01 3.16 -7.27
C VAL A 62 -16.29 3.04 -5.78
N TRP A 63 -15.86 4.00 -4.96
CA TRP A 63 -16.06 3.94 -3.50
C TRP A 63 -17.28 4.70 -3.01
N GLY A 64 -17.95 5.47 -3.88
CA GLY A 64 -19.12 6.27 -3.50
C GLY A 64 -18.79 7.38 -2.48
N LEU A 65 -17.51 7.75 -2.34
CA LEU A 65 -17.05 8.81 -1.45
C LEU A 65 -16.97 10.15 -2.21
N PRO A 66 -16.92 11.30 -1.50
CA PRO A 66 -16.76 12.59 -2.17
C PRO A 66 -15.47 12.65 -3.02
N SER A 67 -15.54 13.28 -4.20
CA SER A 67 -14.36 13.59 -5.03
C SER A 67 -13.67 14.91 -4.66
N ASP A 68 -14.12 15.59 -3.60
CA ASP A 68 -13.51 16.81 -3.08
C ASP A 68 -12.63 16.51 -1.86
N PHE A 69 -11.39 17.01 -1.89
CA PHE A 69 -10.42 16.78 -0.82
C PHE A 69 -10.90 17.32 0.54
N LYS A 70 -11.52 18.51 0.58
CA LYS A 70 -11.98 19.09 1.85
C LYS A 70 -13.10 18.25 2.45
N ALA A 71 -13.99 17.71 1.63
CA ALA A 71 -15.04 16.78 2.07
C ALA A 71 -14.44 15.46 2.59
N LEU A 72 -13.47 14.89 1.89
CA LEU A 72 -12.73 13.69 2.34
C LEU A 72 -12.03 13.93 3.68
N HIS A 73 -11.47 15.12 3.88
CA HIS A 73 -10.78 15.53 5.13
C HIS A 73 -11.68 16.07 6.23
N GLY A 74 -12.98 16.25 5.96
CA GLY A 74 -13.87 17.02 6.81
C GLY A 74 -14.13 16.41 8.19
N THR A 75 -14.02 15.09 8.34
CA THR A 75 -14.18 14.42 9.64
C THR A 75 -13.19 13.25 9.79
N PRO A 76 -12.79 12.90 11.02
CA PRO A 76 -11.96 11.70 11.27
C PRO A 76 -12.60 10.41 10.71
N LYS A 77 -13.93 10.30 10.81
CA LYS A 77 -14.67 9.15 10.26
C LYS A 77 -14.53 9.04 8.74
N MET A 78 -14.61 10.17 8.02
CA MET A 78 -14.45 10.18 6.55
C MET A 78 -13.00 9.87 6.15
N ARG A 79 -12.01 10.43 6.85
CA ARG A 79 -10.59 10.16 6.57
C ARG A 79 -10.26 8.69 6.77
N MET A 80 -10.72 8.09 7.86
CA MET A 80 -10.55 6.66 8.10
C MET A 80 -11.28 5.79 7.07
N ALA A 81 -12.51 6.15 6.67
CA ALA A 81 -13.23 5.42 5.62
C ALA A 81 -12.47 5.46 4.29
N TRP A 82 -11.96 6.62 3.90
CA TRP A 82 -11.14 6.76 2.69
C TRP A 82 -9.81 6.01 2.81
N ALA A 83 -9.14 6.06 3.96
CA ALA A 83 -7.90 5.33 4.21
C ALA A 83 -8.05 3.81 4.06
N ARG A 84 -9.13 3.22 4.59
CA ARG A 84 -9.41 1.79 4.43
C ARG A 84 -9.56 1.37 2.98
N HIS A 85 -10.22 2.19 2.17
CA HIS A 85 -10.29 1.98 0.72
C HIS A 85 -8.92 2.05 0.04
N LYS A 86 -8.06 2.98 0.47
CA LYS A 86 -6.67 3.06 -0.02
C LYS A 86 -5.86 1.84 0.39
N THR A 87 -5.96 1.37 1.63
CA THR A 87 -5.31 0.15 2.13
C THR A 87 -5.68 -1.04 1.25
N GLU A 88 -6.99 -1.25 1.06
CA GLU A 88 -7.53 -2.35 0.25
C GLU A 88 -7.09 -2.25 -1.22
N LEU A 89 -7.08 -1.05 -1.81
CA LEU A 89 -6.57 -0.86 -3.16
C LEU A 89 -5.10 -1.27 -3.28
N MET A 90 -4.28 -0.92 -2.28
CA MET A 90 -2.86 -1.24 -2.30
C MET A 90 -2.61 -2.75 -2.12
N THR A 91 -3.40 -3.45 -1.30
CA THR A 91 -3.31 -4.92 -1.20
C THR A 91 -3.75 -5.60 -2.49
N GLN A 92 -4.89 -5.20 -3.06
CA GLN A 92 -5.37 -5.70 -4.35
C GLN A 92 -4.39 -5.42 -5.49
N TYR A 93 -3.70 -4.27 -5.45
CA TYR A 93 -2.68 -3.97 -6.45
C TYR A 93 -1.50 -4.94 -6.36
N THR A 94 -1.02 -5.26 -5.16
CA THR A 94 0.03 -6.27 -5.01
C THR A 94 -0.46 -7.68 -5.36
N ASP A 95 -1.73 -8.02 -5.10
CA ASP A 95 -2.30 -9.30 -5.55
C ASP A 95 -2.26 -9.40 -7.08
N TYR A 96 -2.64 -8.33 -7.78
CA TYR A 96 -2.54 -8.25 -9.23
C TYR A 96 -1.10 -8.50 -9.72
N LEU A 97 -0.09 -7.91 -9.06
CA LEU A 97 1.32 -8.14 -9.41
C LEU A 97 1.76 -9.58 -9.15
N THR A 98 1.33 -10.15 -8.02
CA THR A 98 1.57 -11.56 -7.68
C THR A 98 0.95 -12.50 -8.71
N GLU A 99 -0.29 -12.28 -9.12
CA GLU A 99 -0.96 -13.14 -10.10
C GLU A 99 -0.29 -13.08 -11.47
N ARG A 100 0.23 -11.92 -11.88
CA ARG A 100 1.06 -11.82 -13.10
C ARG A 100 2.34 -12.64 -13.00
N ALA A 101 3.05 -12.56 -11.88
CA ALA A 101 4.27 -13.33 -11.67
C ALA A 101 3.99 -14.85 -11.58
N LYS A 102 2.87 -15.25 -10.96
CA LYS A 102 2.49 -16.67 -10.78
C LYS A 102 2.22 -17.41 -12.08
N VAL A 103 1.92 -16.72 -13.18
CA VAL A 103 1.85 -17.32 -14.52
C VAL A 103 3.15 -18.07 -14.86
N PHE A 104 4.31 -17.54 -14.45
CA PHE A 104 5.62 -18.13 -14.71
C PHE A 104 6.21 -18.84 -13.48
N ARG A 105 5.75 -18.49 -12.27
CA ARG A 105 6.21 -19.05 -11.00
C ARG A 105 5.01 -19.40 -10.08
N PRO A 106 4.32 -20.54 -10.30
CA PRO A 106 3.02 -20.81 -9.65
C PRO A 106 3.04 -20.90 -8.11
N TYR A 107 4.20 -21.18 -7.52
CA TYR A 107 4.35 -21.45 -6.08
C TYR A 107 4.94 -20.26 -5.29
N LEU A 108 4.97 -19.06 -5.87
CA LEU A 108 5.52 -17.87 -5.21
C LEU A 108 4.81 -17.59 -3.88
N LYS A 109 5.64 -17.36 -2.86
CA LYS A 109 5.22 -16.79 -1.58
C LYS A 109 5.26 -15.28 -1.60
N THR A 110 4.35 -14.65 -0.86
CA THR A 110 4.27 -13.18 -0.78
C THR A 110 4.61 -12.68 0.62
N VAL A 111 5.37 -11.59 0.65
CA VAL A 111 5.72 -10.85 1.86
C VAL A 111 5.52 -9.37 1.56
N ARG A 112 5.09 -8.58 2.53
CA ARG A 112 5.09 -7.11 2.42
C ARG A 112 5.64 -6.47 3.69
N ASN A 113 6.47 -5.44 3.51
CA ASN A 113 6.92 -4.60 4.61
C ASN A 113 5.74 -3.80 5.19
N LEU A 114 5.60 -3.86 6.51
CA LEU A 114 4.59 -3.15 7.29
C LEU A 114 5.32 -2.25 8.30
N TYR A 115 5.06 -0.95 8.24
CA TYR A 115 5.55 -0.02 9.25
C TYR A 115 5.08 -0.44 10.64
N ALA A 116 5.89 -0.19 11.67
CA ALA A 116 5.54 -0.57 13.04
C ALA A 116 4.33 0.20 13.58
N LEU A 117 4.14 1.46 13.18
CA LEU A 117 3.10 2.31 13.74
C LEU A 117 1.67 1.79 13.46
N PRO A 118 1.29 1.33 12.25
CA PRO A 118 0.00 0.66 12.01
C PRO A 118 -0.29 -0.57 12.87
N VAL A 119 0.76 -1.23 13.41
CA VAL A 119 0.59 -2.34 14.35
C VAL A 119 0.34 -1.82 15.77
N MET A 120 1.10 -0.80 16.18
CA MET A 120 1.07 -0.27 17.55
C MET A 120 -0.10 0.70 17.80
N GLN A 121 -0.51 1.43 16.77
CA GLN A 121 -1.57 2.44 16.74
C GLN A 121 -2.39 2.25 15.45
N PRO A 122 -3.40 1.36 15.45
CA PRO A 122 -4.17 1.02 14.25
C PRO A 122 -4.82 2.21 13.55
N GLU A 123 -5.11 3.30 14.26
CA GLU A 123 -5.61 4.56 13.68
C GLU A 123 -4.63 5.20 12.69
N SER A 124 -3.34 4.87 12.77
CA SER A 124 -2.32 5.35 11.83
C SER A 124 -2.47 4.79 10.42
N GLU A 125 -3.34 3.79 10.22
CA GLU A 125 -3.83 3.39 8.90
C GLU A 125 -4.29 4.63 8.09
N GLU A 126 -4.85 5.64 8.75
CA GLU A 126 -5.30 6.90 8.15
C GLU A 126 -4.23 7.58 7.28
N TRP A 127 -2.97 7.56 7.73
CA TRP A 127 -1.84 8.22 7.07
C TRP A 127 -0.74 7.28 6.58
N TYR A 128 -0.94 5.96 6.65
CA TYR A 128 -0.06 4.96 6.04
C TYR A 128 -0.73 4.18 4.90
N ALA A 129 -2.07 4.05 4.90
CA ALA A 129 -2.80 3.10 4.05
C ALA A 129 -2.24 1.67 4.17
N GLN A 130 -1.90 1.28 5.41
CA GLN A 130 -1.45 -0.05 5.79
C GLN A 130 -2.22 -0.51 7.02
N SER A 131 -2.54 -1.81 7.08
CA SER A 131 -3.35 -2.39 8.15
C SER A 131 -2.92 -3.83 8.38
N LEU A 132 -2.59 -4.19 9.62
CA LEU A 132 -2.19 -5.57 9.95
C LEU A 132 -3.27 -6.60 9.57
N PRO A 133 -4.57 -6.39 9.87
CA PRO A 133 -5.63 -7.29 9.40
C PRO A 133 -5.65 -7.49 7.88
N ALA A 134 -5.51 -6.42 7.10
CA ALA A 134 -5.49 -6.52 5.64
C ALA A 134 -4.23 -7.28 5.17
N PHE A 135 -3.07 -7.00 5.76
CA PHE A 135 -1.84 -7.70 5.39
C PHE A 135 -1.89 -9.20 5.69
N LEU A 136 -2.47 -9.59 6.83
CA LEU A 136 -2.67 -11.01 7.18
C LEU A 136 -3.67 -11.72 6.26
N ALA A 137 -4.58 -10.99 5.61
CA ALA A 137 -5.53 -11.56 4.67
C ALA A 137 -4.96 -11.74 3.25
N HIS A 138 -3.97 -10.95 2.86
CA HIS A 138 -3.45 -10.90 1.48
C HIS A 138 -2.05 -11.51 1.28
N TYR A 139 -1.23 -11.63 2.34
CA TYR A 139 0.15 -12.11 2.21
C TYR A 139 0.42 -13.39 2.99
N ASP A 140 1.32 -14.24 2.49
CA ASP A 140 1.81 -15.40 3.25
C ASP A 140 2.56 -14.97 4.53
N TYR A 141 3.30 -13.85 4.45
CA TYR A 141 4.05 -13.29 5.57
C TYR A 141 3.93 -11.77 5.66
N VAL A 142 4.02 -11.24 6.88
CA VAL A 142 4.05 -9.81 7.17
C VAL A 142 5.41 -9.47 7.77
N ALA A 143 6.19 -8.62 7.08
CA ALA A 143 7.49 -8.16 7.57
C ALA A 143 7.31 -6.86 8.36
N ILE A 144 7.09 -6.98 9.68
CA ILE A 144 6.95 -5.82 10.57
C ILE A 144 8.32 -5.15 10.73
N GLU A 145 8.42 -3.88 10.36
CA GLU A 145 9.64 -3.07 10.46
C GLU A 145 9.85 -2.57 11.90
N ALA A 146 10.12 -3.50 12.82
CA ALA A 146 10.38 -3.22 14.23
C ALA A 146 11.79 -2.61 14.43
N MET A 147 12.00 -1.39 13.95
CA MET A 147 13.29 -0.70 13.92
C MET A 147 13.29 0.52 14.86
N PRO A 148 13.49 0.34 16.18
CA PRO A 148 13.20 1.37 17.20
C PRO A 148 14.03 2.66 17.08
N PHE A 149 15.22 2.59 16.48
CA PHE A 149 16.03 3.78 16.18
C PHE A 149 15.41 4.63 15.08
N MET A 150 14.84 4.02 14.03
CA MET A 150 14.13 4.76 12.97
C MET A 150 12.82 5.35 13.49
N GLU A 151 12.14 4.64 14.39
CA GLU A 151 10.91 5.09 15.08
C GLU A 151 11.18 6.11 16.20
N LYS A 152 12.45 6.46 16.47
CA LYS A 152 12.86 7.41 17.52
C LYS A 152 12.28 7.07 18.91
N ALA A 153 12.25 5.79 19.24
CA ALA A 153 11.79 5.33 20.55
C ALA A 153 12.60 6.01 21.67
N GLU A 154 11.97 6.32 22.80
CA GLU A 154 12.63 7.01 23.93
C GLU A 154 13.76 6.19 24.55
N LYS A 155 13.65 4.85 24.49
CA LYS A 155 14.65 3.89 24.99
C LYS A 155 14.82 2.78 23.97
N PRO A 156 15.56 3.03 22.88
CA PRO A 156 15.84 2.03 21.86
C PRO A 156 16.98 1.13 22.38
N ALA A 157 16.62 0.16 23.25
CA ALA A 157 17.48 -0.81 23.95
C ALA A 157 18.54 -0.23 24.92
#